data_AF-A0A7L3M3B4-F1
#
_entry.id   AF-A0A7L3M3B4-F1
#
_cell.length_a   1.000
_cell.length_b   1.000
_cell.length_c   1.000
_cell.angle_alpha   90.00
_cell.angle_beta   90.00
_cell.angle_gamma   90.00
#
_symmetry.space_group_name_H-M   'P 1'
#
loop_
_entity.id
_entity.type
_entity.pdbx_description
1 polymer ?
#
loop_
_entity_poly.entity_id
_entity_poly.type
_entity_poly.pdbx_seq_one_letter_code
_entity_poly.pdbx_strand_id
1 'polypeptide(L)'
;ERGGMIGNIYSMGLALQALISTEPFYSPRPWDCDQALSVVYKHEYTQPMAIAQLLPALVGRSYLDVASLSCSTLSPEVAPLGIHSPLKEISVGQGVAMGAPLPPPQRALIQVHYSIHNTLVGNPFSESITLWVPAGSTLLQVLQEAQEENSEDF
;
A
#
# COMPACT_ATOMS: atom_id res chain seq x y z
N GLU A 1 -14.10 19.56 -4.87
CA GLU A 1 -12.62 19.62 -4.90
C GLU A 1 -12.07 18.39 -4.19
N ARG A 2 -10.99 17.75 -4.65
CA ARG A 2 -10.46 16.49 -4.07
C ARG A 2 -9.69 16.69 -2.75
N GLY A 3 -10.08 17.69 -1.95
CA GLY A 3 -9.55 17.95 -0.61
C GLY A 3 -8.03 17.96 -0.48
N GLY A 4 -7.28 18.50 -1.46
CA GLY A 4 -5.81 18.55 -1.44
C GLY A 4 -5.10 17.39 -2.16
N MET A 5 -5.82 16.39 -2.68
CA MET A 5 -5.22 15.28 -3.43
C MET A 5 -4.82 15.68 -4.86
N ILE A 6 -3.57 15.40 -5.23
CA ILE A 6 -3.01 15.58 -6.56
C ILE A 6 -2.87 14.22 -7.24
N GLY A 7 -3.74 13.93 -8.22
CA GLY A 7 -3.85 12.61 -8.83
C GLY A 7 -4.63 11.64 -7.95
N ASN A 8 -3.94 10.65 -7.37
CA ASN A 8 -4.46 9.67 -6.40
C ASN A 8 -3.54 9.54 -5.16
N ILE A 9 -3.96 8.76 -4.17
CA ILE A 9 -3.23 8.64 -2.89
C ILE A 9 -1.79 8.11 -3.01
N TYR A 10 -1.51 7.31 -4.05
CA TYR A 10 -0.20 6.74 -4.32
C TYR A 10 0.68 7.67 -5.17
N SER A 11 0.11 8.62 -5.92
CA SER A 11 0.88 9.65 -6.63
C SER A 11 1.27 10.83 -5.74
N MET A 12 0.64 10.98 -4.57
CA MET A 12 0.88 12.09 -3.64
C MET A 12 2.36 12.24 -3.31
N GLY A 13 3.07 11.16 -2.98
CA GLY A 13 4.48 11.23 -2.57
C GLY A 13 5.36 11.96 -3.58
N LEU A 14 5.25 11.61 -4.86
CA LEU A 14 6.02 12.26 -5.92
C LEU A 14 5.50 13.67 -6.26
N ALA A 15 4.18 13.88 -6.20
CA ALA A 15 3.58 15.19 -6.45
C ALA A 15 4.02 16.22 -5.39
N LEU A 16 4.04 15.84 -4.11
CA LEU A 16 4.52 16.68 -3.02
C LEU A 16 5.99 17.06 -3.22
N GLN A 17 6.84 16.07 -3.52
CA GLN A 17 8.27 16.31 -3.79
C GLN A 17 8.50 17.31 -4.94
N ALA A 18 7.72 17.18 -6.02
CA ALA A 18 7.79 18.08 -7.15
C ALA A 18 7.39 19.51 -6.77
N LEU A 19 6.32 19.69 -5.99
CA LEU A 19 5.85 21.01 -5.57
C LEU A 19 6.75 21.67 -4.54
N ILE A 20 7.32 20.91 -3.60
CA ILE A 20 8.37 21.40 -2.68
C ILE A 20 9.56 21.94 -3.49
N SER A 21 9.95 21.25 -4.57
CA SER A 21 11.10 21.64 -5.40
C SER A 21 10.80 22.80 -6.38
N THR A 22 9.54 23.21 -6.51
CA THR A 22 9.09 24.20 -7.52
C THR A 22 8.27 25.33 -6.92
N GLU A 23 8.44 25.58 -5.61
CA GLU A 23 7.77 26.65 -4.87
C GLU A 23 7.67 28.00 -5.63
N PRO A 24 8.73 28.49 -6.30
CA PRO A 24 8.66 29.77 -6.99
C PRO A 24 7.69 29.84 -8.19
N PHE A 25 7.23 28.70 -8.71
CA PHE A 25 6.64 28.62 -10.05
C PHE A 25 5.12 28.45 -10.10
N TYR A 26 4.44 28.23 -8.97
CA TYR A 26 2.98 28.03 -8.97
C TYR A 26 2.17 29.28 -8.57
N SER A 27 2.80 30.45 -8.46
CA SER A 27 2.06 31.72 -8.44
C SER A 27 1.33 31.96 -9.78
N PRO A 28 0.10 32.50 -9.79
CA PRO A 28 -0.65 33.09 -8.68
C PRO A 28 -1.59 32.11 -7.94
N ARG A 29 -1.53 30.80 -8.23
CA ARG A 29 -2.39 29.80 -7.60
C ARG A 29 -1.58 29.02 -6.55
N PRO A 30 -1.41 29.59 -5.34
CA PRO A 30 -0.65 28.93 -4.29
C PRO A 30 -1.25 27.55 -4.01
N TRP A 31 -0.37 26.59 -3.82
CA TRP A 31 -0.76 25.25 -3.42
C TRP A 31 -0.80 25.16 -1.89
N ASP A 32 -1.91 24.62 -1.36
CA ASP A 32 -2.09 24.36 0.06
C ASP A 32 -1.43 23.02 0.45
N CYS A 33 -0.22 23.12 1.00
CA CYS A 33 0.57 21.97 1.44
C CYS A 33 -0.09 21.25 2.63
N ASP A 34 -0.67 21.98 3.58
CA ASP A 34 -1.28 21.41 4.78
C ASP A 34 -2.50 20.56 4.43
N GLN A 35 -3.31 21.04 3.48
CA GLN A 35 -4.45 20.28 2.96
C GLN A 35 -3.99 18.97 2.30
N ALA A 36 -2.92 19.02 1.51
CA ALA A 36 -2.37 17.85 0.83
C ALA A 36 -1.73 16.84 1.81
N LEU A 37 -1.01 17.32 2.82
CA LEU A 37 -0.47 16.48 3.89
C LEU A 37 -1.57 15.84 4.71
N SER A 38 -2.68 16.54 4.97
CA SER A 38 -3.85 15.97 5.68
C SER A 38 -4.42 14.73 4.96
N VAL A 39 -4.43 14.73 3.63
CA VAL A 39 -4.87 13.57 2.83
C VAL A 39 -3.95 12.38 3.07
N VAL A 40 -2.64 12.62 3.05
CA VAL A 40 -1.63 11.58 3.21
C VAL A 40 -1.65 11.01 4.64
N TYR A 41 -1.68 11.85 5.67
CA TYR A 41 -1.67 11.39 7.07
C TYR A 41 -2.90 10.54 7.45
N LYS A 42 -4.03 10.71 6.74
CA LYS A 42 -5.24 9.94 6.97
C LYS A 42 -5.23 8.55 6.33
N HIS A 43 -4.28 8.28 5.44
CA HIS A 43 -4.22 7.01 4.72
C HIS A 43 -3.25 6.03 5.37
N GLU A 44 -3.69 4.79 5.56
CA GLU A 44 -2.85 3.70 6.02
C GLU A 44 -2.10 3.09 4.84
N TYR A 45 -0.82 3.48 4.68
CA TYR A 45 0.04 2.92 3.65
C TYR A 45 0.60 1.57 4.12
N THR A 46 0.25 0.50 3.40
CA THR A 46 0.78 -0.85 3.64
C THR A 46 1.84 -1.28 2.63
N GLN A 47 1.89 -0.63 1.46
CA GLN A 47 2.85 -0.95 0.39
C GLN A 47 4.20 -0.25 0.63
N PRO A 48 5.31 -0.99 0.83
CA PRO A 48 6.62 -0.39 1.14
C PRO A 48 7.10 0.60 0.08
N MET A 49 6.80 0.33 -1.20
CA MET A 49 7.17 1.23 -2.28
C MET A 49 6.42 2.57 -2.20
N ALA A 50 5.13 2.54 -1.86
CA ALA A 50 4.35 3.76 -1.68
C ALA A 50 4.90 4.59 -0.50
N ILE A 51 5.27 3.93 0.60
CA ILE A 51 5.93 4.58 1.74
C ILE A 51 7.26 5.20 1.29
N ALA A 52 8.10 4.47 0.55
CA ALA A 52 9.40 4.96 0.10
C ALA A 52 9.30 6.19 -0.82
N GLN A 53 8.27 6.26 -1.68
CA GLN A 53 8.01 7.43 -2.53
C GLN A 53 7.46 8.63 -1.76
N LEU A 54 6.77 8.38 -0.65
CA LEU A 54 6.13 9.40 0.16
C LEU A 54 7.07 10.00 1.20
N LEU A 55 7.87 9.15 1.86
CA LEU A 55 8.68 9.52 3.02
C LEU A 55 9.55 10.77 2.81
N PRO A 56 10.22 10.98 1.66
CA PRO A 56 11.00 12.20 1.44
C PRO A 56 10.15 13.47 1.61
N ALA A 57 8.95 13.52 1.02
CA ALA A 57 8.08 14.68 1.13
C ALA A 57 7.61 14.93 2.59
N LEU A 58 7.36 13.87 3.35
CA LEU A 58 6.95 14.00 4.77
C LEU A 58 8.05 14.62 5.64
N VAL A 59 9.31 14.47 5.26
CA VAL A 59 10.45 15.10 5.95
C VAL A 59 10.92 16.38 5.26
N GLY A 60 10.10 16.94 4.36
CA GLY A 60 10.40 18.18 3.65
C GLY A 60 11.56 18.06 2.65
N ARG A 61 11.77 16.86 2.09
CA ARG A 61 12.82 16.55 1.11
C ARG A 61 12.23 16.12 -0.23
N SER A 62 13.05 16.21 -1.26
CA SER A 62 12.79 15.61 -2.57
C SER A 62 13.99 14.79 -3.04
N TYR A 63 13.82 14.05 -4.13
CA TYR A 63 14.95 13.36 -4.76
C TYR A 63 16.07 14.30 -5.25
N LEU A 64 15.83 15.61 -5.36
CA LEU A 64 16.88 16.58 -5.68
C LEU A 64 17.86 16.77 -4.51
N ASP A 65 17.45 16.53 -3.27
CA ASP A 65 18.32 16.62 -2.09
C ASP A 65 19.37 15.51 -2.04
N VAL A 66 19.23 14.44 -2.85
CA VAL A 66 20.13 13.27 -2.84
C VAL A 66 21.59 13.67 -3.08
N ALA A 67 21.83 14.65 -3.95
CA ALA A 67 23.18 15.14 -4.25
C ALA A 67 23.87 15.79 -3.02
N SER A 68 23.09 16.22 -2.03
CA SER A 68 23.57 16.89 -0.82
C SER A 68 23.64 15.98 0.41
N LEU A 69 23.37 14.68 0.25
CA LEU A 69 23.37 13.74 1.37
C LEU A 69 24.78 13.55 1.94
N SER A 70 24.92 13.79 3.24
CA SER A 70 26.15 13.51 3.99
C SER A 70 26.01 12.20 4.75
N CYS A 71 26.61 11.14 4.21
CA CYS A 71 26.62 9.81 4.83
C CYS A 71 27.42 9.76 6.15
N SER A 72 28.21 10.79 6.43
CA SER A 72 29.02 10.91 7.66
C SER A 72 28.20 11.27 8.90
N THR A 73 26.93 11.64 8.74
CA THR A 73 26.01 12.00 9.83
C THR A 73 25.10 10.86 10.27
N LEU A 74 25.46 9.62 9.98
CA LEU A 74 24.89 8.46 10.66
C LEU A 74 25.36 8.46 12.12
N SER A 75 24.82 9.37 12.92
CA SER A 75 24.78 9.17 14.36
C SER A 75 24.04 7.85 14.60
N PRO A 76 24.55 6.93 15.42
CA PRO A 76 23.85 5.69 15.78
C PRO A 76 22.54 5.93 16.56
N GLU A 77 22.11 7.19 16.70
CA GLU A 77 20.77 7.59 17.09
C GLU A 77 19.80 7.51 15.90
N VAL A 78 19.73 6.34 15.26
CA VAL A 78 18.39 5.84 14.92
C VAL A 78 17.76 5.59 16.28
N ALA A 79 17.10 6.62 16.84
CA ALA A 79 16.11 6.36 17.87
C ALA A 79 15.28 5.19 17.34
N PRO A 80 15.22 4.04 18.03
CA PRO A 80 14.40 2.97 17.55
C PRO A 80 13.00 3.57 17.49
N LEU A 81 12.47 3.77 16.28
CA LEU A 81 11.05 4.03 16.07
C LEU A 81 10.34 2.77 16.53
N GLY A 82 10.25 2.58 17.86
CA GLY A 82 9.82 1.39 18.57
C GLY A 82 9.63 0.16 17.67
N ILE A 83 10.69 -0.30 16.98
CA ILE A 83 10.67 -1.62 16.34
C ILE A 83 10.82 -2.53 17.53
N HIS A 84 9.67 -2.81 18.13
CA HIS A 84 9.46 -3.77 19.17
C HIS A 84 9.89 -5.11 18.60
N SER A 85 11.16 -5.43 18.82
CA SER A 85 11.74 -6.76 18.74
C SER A 85 11.78 -7.39 17.34
N PRO A 86 12.85 -8.15 16.99
CA PRO A 86 12.67 -9.19 16.00
C PRO A 86 11.50 -10.06 16.46
N LEU A 87 10.60 -10.43 15.54
CA LEU A 87 9.51 -11.38 15.79
C LEU A 87 10.05 -12.45 16.74
N LYS A 88 9.54 -12.45 17.97
CA LYS A 88 9.96 -13.38 19.01
C LYS A 88 9.72 -14.77 18.45
N GLU A 89 10.79 -15.47 18.04
CA GLU A 89 10.70 -16.90 17.80
C GLU A 89 10.15 -17.49 19.09
N ILE A 90 8.97 -18.09 18.98
CA ILE A 90 8.28 -18.71 20.10
C ILE A 90 9.12 -19.93 20.46
N SER A 91 10.04 -19.73 21.40
CA SER A 91 10.75 -20.82 22.06
C SER A 91 9.71 -21.58 22.88
N VAL A 92 9.26 -22.73 22.34
CA VAL A 92 8.35 -23.64 23.01
C VAL A 92 9.12 -24.31 24.16
N GLY A 93 9.05 -23.68 25.34
CA GLY A 93 9.45 -24.25 26.61
C GLY A 93 8.22 -24.70 27.40
N GLN A 94 8.00 -26.01 27.41
CA GLN A 94 7.26 -26.83 28.38
C GLN A 94 6.15 -26.20 29.28
N GLY A 95 4.93 -26.70 29.10
CA GLY A 95 4.09 -27.15 30.23
C GLY A 95 2.98 -26.23 30.72
N VAL A 96 1.94 -25.97 29.90
CA VAL A 96 0.60 -25.61 30.40
C VAL A 96 -0.45 -26.40 29.61
N ALA A 97 -1.43 -26.96 30.33
CA ALA A 97 -2.43 -27.90 29.85
C ALA A 97 -3.12 -27.47 28.54
N MET A 98 -3.29 -28.44 27.62
CA MET A 98 -3.97 -28.26 26.33
C MET A 98 -5.44 -27.83 26.53
N GLY A 99 -5.68 -26.52 26.52
CA GLY A 99 -6.96 -25.97 26.07
C GLY A 99 -7.00 -26.05 24.54
N ALA A 100 -8.04 -26.66 23.98
CA ALA A 100 -8.22 -26.82 22.54
C ALA A 100 -8.04 -25.47 21.81
N PRO A 101 -7.35 -25.43 20.65
CA PRO A 101 -7.26 -24.22 19.85
C PRO A 101 -8.67 -23.74 19.50
N LEU A 102 -9.00 -22.51 19.89
CA LEU A 102 -10.22 -21.86 19.42
C LEU A 102 -10.16 -21.84 17.88
N PRO A 103 -11.23 -22.27 17.17
CA PRO A 103 -11.25 -22.20 15.73
C PRO A 103 -10.99 -20.74 15.30
N PRO A 104 -10.14 -20.52 14.29
CA PRO A 104 -9.90 -19.17 13.78
C PRO A 104 -11.25 -18.52 13.48
N PRO A 105 -11.41 -17.21 13.75
CA PRO A 105 -12.67 -16.53 13.48
C PRO A 105 -13.08 -16.80 12.04
N GLN A 106 -14.22 -17.45 11.86
CA GLN A 106 -14.78 -17.73 10.54
C GLN A 106 -15.03 -16.38 9.87
N ARG A 107 -14.23 -16.05 8.85
CA ARG A 107 -14.43 -14.84 8.07
C ARG A 107 -15.70 -15.03 7.24
N ALA A 108 -16.57 -14.02 7.23
CA ALA A 108 -17.74 -14.02 6.37
C ALA A 108 -17.30 -14.19 4.91
N LEU A 109 -18.05 -14.96 4.12
CA LEU A 109 -17.83 -15.04 2.68
C LEU A 109 -18.45 -13.82 2.00
N ILE A 110 -17.78 -13.31 0.97
CA ILE A 110 -18.29 -12.29 0.07
C ILE A 110 -18.39 -12.88 -1.33
N GLN A 111 -19.40 -12.45 -2.08
CA GLN A 111 -19.56 -12.81 -3.48
C GLN A 111 -18.86 -11.76 -4.34
N VAL A 112 -18.05 -12.20 -5.29
CA VAL A 112 -17.32 -11.33 -6.23
C VAL A 112 -17.68 -11.72 -7.65
N HIS A 113 -18.03 -10.72 -8.46
CA HIS A 113 -18.22 -10.88 -9.90
C HIS A 113 -16.91 -10.48 -10.60
N TYR A 114 -16.21 -11.48 -11.16
CA TYR A 114 -14.92 -11.30 -11.82
C TYR A 114 -15.05 -11.49 -13.33
N SER A 115 -14.43 -10.60 -14.11
CA SER A 115 -14.51 -10.61 -15.56
C SER A 115 -13.15 -10.31 -16.19
N ILE A 116 -12.83 -11.03 -17.26
CA ILE A 116 -11.68 -10.76 -18.14
C ILE A 116 -12.18 -10.42 -19.53
N HIS A 117 -11.65 -9.34 -20.10
CA HIS A 117 -12.00 -8.89 -21.43
C HIS A 117 -10.72 -8.61 -22.22
N ASN A 118 -10.55 -9.30 -23.35
CA ASN A 118 -9.47 -8.99 -24.29
C ASN A 118 -10.07 -8.78 -25.68
N THR A 119 -9.91 -7.56 -26.18
CA THR A 119 -10.27 -7.17 -27.55
C THR A 119 -9.08 -6.61 -28.33
N LEU A 120 -7.88 -6.65 -27.73
CA LEU A 120 -6.68 -5.97 -28.24
C LEU A 120 -5.75 -6.90 -29.01
N VAL A 121 -5.57 -8.14 -28.55
CA VAL A 121 -4.59 -9.08 -29.10
C VAL A 121 -5.20 -10.47 -29.23
N GLY A 122 -5.00 -11.10 -30.39
CA GLY A 122 -5.49 -12.45 -30.66
C GLY A 122 -6.98 -12.49 -30.98
N ASN A 123 -7.62 -13.63 -30.72
CA ASN A 123 -9.06 -13.76 -30.85
C ASN A 123 -9.73 -13.04 -29.66
N PRO A 124 -10.70 -12.15 -29.92
CA PRO A 124 -11.42 -11.49 -28.85
C PRO A 124 -12.16 -12.49 -27.96
N PHE A 125 -12.09 -12.30 -26.65
CA PHE A 125 -12.83 -13.10 -25.68
C PHE A 125 -13.29 -12.25 -24.48
N SER A 126 -14.28 -12.76 -23.77
CA SER A 126 -14.91 -12.07 -22.66
C SER A 126 -15.55 -13.07 -21.70
N GLU A 127 -14.81 -13.46 -20.67
CA GLU A 127 -15.25 -14.45 -19.69
C GLU A 127 -15.64 -13.78 -18.37
N SER A 128 -16.61 -14.35 -17.68
CA SER A 128 -17.08 -13.85 -16.38
C SER A 128 -17.52 -14.98 -15.46
N ILE A 129 -17.16 -14.89 -14.19
CA ILE A 129 -17.48 -15.87 -13.17
C ILE A 129 -17.89 -15.17 -11.87
N THR A 130 -18.81 -15.79 -11.12
CA THR A 130 -19.23 -15.30 -9.81
C THR A 130 -18.85 -16.34 -8.76
N LEU A 131 -17.91 -15.99 -7.89
CA LEU A 131 -17.38 -16.89 -6.88
C LEU A 131 -17.47 -16.30 -5.47
N TRP A 132 -17.40 -17.18 -4.47
CA TRP A 132 -17.41 -16.81 -3.06
C TRP A 132 -16.00 -16.89 -2.48
N VAL A 133 -15.52 -15.79 -1.91
CA VAL A 133 -14.20 -15.74 -1.25
C VAL A 133 -14.32 -15.23 0.18
N PRO A 134 -13.41 -15.61 1.10
CA PRO A 134 -13.38 -15.02 2.43
C PRO A 134 -13.24 -13.49 2.39
N ALA A 135 -13.96 -12.79 3.26
CA ALA A 135 -13.82 -11.35 3.42
C ALA A 135 -12.37 -10.98 3.78
N GLY A 136 -11.84 -9.96 3.13
CA GLY A 136 -10.44 -9.55 3.26
C GLY A 136 -9.48 -10.27 2.32
N SER A 137 -9.95 -11.17 1.45
CA SER A 137 -9.14 -11.70 0.36
C SER A 137 -8.70 -10.60 -0.61
N THR A 138 -7.51 -10.78 -1.19
CA THR A 138 -6.95 -9.87 -2.21
C THR A 138 -7.49 -10.21 -3.59
N LEU A 139 -7.35 -9.29 -4.56
CA LEU A 139 -7.69 -9.57 -5.96
C LEU A 139 -6.94 -10.80 -6.49
N LEU A 140 -5.66 -10.98 -6.13
CA LEU A 140 -4.88 -12.15 -6.56
C LEU A 140 -5.52 -13.47 -6.11
N GLN A 141 -6.10 -13.52 -4.91
CA GLN A 141 -6.81 -14.71 -4.45
C GLN A 141 -8.09 -14.95 -5.25
N VAL A 142 -8.82 -13.90 -5.63
CA VAL A 142 -9.97 -14.04 -6.53
C VAL A 142 -9.55 -14.62 -7.88
N LEU A 143 -8.39 -14.23 -8.42
CA LEU A 143 -7.84 -14.80 -9.66
C LEU A 143 -7.55 -16.30 -9.50
N GLN A 144 -6.93 -16.69 -8.39
CA GLN A 144 -6.57 -18.08 -8.11
C GLN A 144 -7.82 -18.96 -8.00
N GLU A 145 -8.82 -18.51 -7.25
CA GLU A 145 -10.09 -19.23 -7.09
C GLU A 145 -10.86 -19.34 -8.42
N ALA A 146 -10.87 -18.28 -9.24
CA ALA A 146 -11.47 -18.31 -10.58
C ALA A 146 -10.77 -19.33 -11.50
N GLN A 147 -9.44 -19.39 -11.46
CA GLN A 147 -8.63 -20.35 -12.22
C GLN A 147 -8.85 -21.80 -11.74
N GLU A 148 -9.04 -22.01 -10.44
CA GLU A 148 -9.35 -23.33 -9.88
C GLU A 148 -10.78 -23.80 -10.25
N GLU A 149 -11.75 -22.89 -10.28
CA GLU A 149 -13.14 -23.21 -10.63
C GLU A 149 -13.33 -23.44 -12.14
N ASN A 150 -12.61 -22.70 -12.99
CA ASN A 150 -12.66 -22.87 -14.44
C ASN A 150 -11.32 -22.53 -15.11
N SER A 151 -10.43 -23.53 -15.19
CA SER A 151 -9.09 -23.36 -15.77
C SER A 151 -9.03 -23.26 -17.29
N GLU A 152 -10.12 -23.57 -18.01
CA GLU A 152 -10.15 -23.45 -19.47
C GLU A 152 -10.39 -22.00 -19.90
N ASP A 153 -11.13 -21.25 -19.09
CA ASP A 153 -11.55 -19.87 -19.37
C ASP A 153 -10.73 -18.81 -18.60
N PHE A 154 -10.06 -19.16 -17.49
CA PHE A 154 -9.34 -18.23 -16.58
C PHE A 154 -7.89 -18.60 -16.28
#